data_AF-A0A014M7N2-F1
#
_entry.id   AF-A0A014M7N2-F1
#
_cell.length_a   1.000
_cell.length_b   1.000
_cell.length_c   1.000
_cell.angle_alpha   90.00
_cell.angle_beta   90.00
_cell.angle_gamma   90.00
#
_symmetry.space_group_name_H-M   'P 1'
#
loop_
_entity.id
_entity.type
_entity.pdbx_description
1 polymer ?
#
loop_
_entity_poly.entity_id
_entity_poly.type
_entity_poly.pdbx_seq_one_letter_code
_entity_poly.pdbx_strand_id
1 'polypeptide(L)'
;MKKISALLTLLACGFSGISWAGEAHVCHSPAVATNSAAAMLSDNTVFNCGEKISGTLPQLAAQGWIIVQQTDQVAITDPSRVYAQLIIRK
;
A
#
# COMPACT_ATOMS: atom_id res chain seq x y z
N MET A 1 13.75 52.95 31.46
CA MET A 1 14.22 51.55 31.50
C MET A 1 13.10 50.62 31.05
N LYS A 2 13.12 50.11 29.81
CA LYS A 2 12.41 48.87 29.42
C LYS A 2 12.84 48.47 28.00
N LYS A 3 14.10 48.06 27.88
CA LYS A 3 14.57 47.28 26.73
C LYS A 3 14.01 45.86 26.89
N ILE A 4 13.85 45.15 25.77
CA ILE A 4 13.67 43.70 25.69
C ILE A 4 12.23 43.22 25.93
N SER A 5 11.43 43.10 24.85
CA SER A 5 10.45 42.02 24.68
C SER A 5 9.69 42.17 23.36
N ALA A 6 10.38 41.98 22.23
CA ALA A 6 9.70 41.81 20.95
C ALA A 6 10.49 40.92 19.98
N LEU A 7 11.36 40.04 20.51
CA LEU A 7 12.22 39.18 19.70
C LEU A 7 12.03 37.72 20.11
N LEU A 8 10.79 37.21 20.04
CA LEU A 8 10.51 35.82 20.41
C LEU A 8 9.32 35.20 19.65
N THR A 9 9.06 35.64 18.42
CA THR A 9 7.97 35.11 17.57
C THR A 9 8.45 34.47 16.26
N LEU A 10 9.76 34.34 16.04
CA LEU A 10 10.33 33.82 14.77
C LEU A 10 10.73 32.34 14.77
N LEU A 11 10.47 31.58 15.84
CA LEU A 11 10.99 30.21 15.99
C LEU A 11 9.99 29.06 15.73
N ALA A 12 8.82 29.31 15.14
CA ALA A 12 7.74 28.31 15.08
C ALA A 12 7.40 27.76 13.67
N CYS A 13 8.05 28.16 12.59
CA CYS A 13 7.68 27.74 11.22
C CYS A 13 8.62 26.72 10.56
N GLY A 14 9.28 25.87 11.36
CA GLY A 14 10.34 24.98 10.88
C GLY A 14 10.08 23.49 11.03
N PHE A 15 8.83 23.03 11.10
CA PHE A 15 8.52 21.59 10.94
C PHE A 15 7.87 21.37 9.58
N SER A 16 8.67 21.51 8.53
CA SER A 16 8.41 20.82 7.26
C SER A 16 8.47 19.33 7.58
N GLY A 17 7.33 18.74 7.91
CA GLY A 17 7.23 17.30 8.07
C GLY A 17 7.87 16.65 6.85
N ILE A 18 8.79 15.73 7.08
CA ILE A 18 9.43 14.94 6.03
C ILE A 18 8.28 14.20 5.34
N SER A 19 7.81 14.72 4.22
CA SER A 19 6.87 14.01 3.36
C SER A 19 7.68 12.90 2.71
N TRP A 20 7.77 11.76 3.39
CA TRP A 20 8.11 10.52 2.74
C TRP A 20 7.01 10.34 1.69
N ALA A 21 7.32 10.62 0.43
CA ALA A 21 6.47 10.29 -0.69
C ALA A 21 6.43 8.76 -0.74
N GLY A 22 5.63 8.17 0.13
CA GLY A 22 5.53 6.73 0.25
C GLY A 22 4.97 6.19 -1.04
N GLU A 23 5.74 5.33 -1.70
CA GLU A 23 5.29 4.67 -2.92
C GLU A 23 4.16 3.74 -2.52
N ALA A 24 2.95 3.98 -3.02
CA ALA A 24 1.80 3.12 -2.80
C ALA A 24 1.41 2.46 -4.13
N HIS A 25 1.29 1.15 -4.12
CA HIS A 25 0.94 0.37 -5.31
C HIS A 25 -0.27 -0.51 -5.02
N VAL A 26 -1.16 -0.59 -6.01
CA VAL A 26 -2.27 -1.54 -6.00
C VAL A 26 -1.80 -2.80 -6.69
N CYS A 27 -1.97 -3.94 -6.01
CA CYS A 27 -1.61 -5.25 -6.51
C CYS A 27 -2.82 -6.12 -6.71
N HIS A 28 -2.75 -6.99 -7.72
CA HIS A 28 -3.82 -7.93 -8.02
C HIS A 28 -3.27 -9.37 -8.04
N SER A 29 -4.00 -10.29 -7.43
CA SER A 29 -3.79 -11.72 -7.64
C SER A 29 -4.37 -12.17 -8.98
N PRO A 30 -4.04 -13.38 -9.44
CA PRO A 30 -4.82 -14.05 -10.48
C PRO A 30 -6.28 -14.20 -10.05
N ALA A 31 -7.20 -14.05 -11.00
CA ALA A 31 -8.62 -14.26 -10.75
C ALA A 31 -8.95 -15.77 -10.71
N VAL A 32 -9.66 -16.22 -9.69
CA VAL A 32 -10.09 -17.61 -9.48
C VAL A 32 -11.61 -17.69 -9.40
N ALA A 33 -12.20 -18.86 -9.60
CA ALA A 33 -13.66 -18.99 -9.57
C ALA A 33 -14.22 -18.72 -8.17
N THR A 34 -15.33 -17.98 -8.06
CA THR A 34 -15.96 -17.55 -6.80
C THR A 34 -16.42 -18.71 -5.91
N ASN A 35 -16.72 -19.87 -6.51
CA ASN A 35 -17.05 -21.10 -5.77
C ASN A 35 -15.82 -21.81 -5.18
N SER A 36 -14.62 -21.36 -5.53
CA SER A 36 -13.36 -21.82 -4.94
C SER A 36 -13.16 -21.03 -3.65
N ALA A 37 -13.71 -21.56 -2.54
CA ALA A 37 -13.64 -21.01 -1.18
C ALA A 37 -12.60 -19.88 -1.02
N ALA A 38 -13.08 -18.64 -1.24
CA ALA A 38 -12.36 -17.38 -1.10
C ALA A 38 -10.85 -17.46 -1.35
N ALA A 39 -10.42 -17.55 -2.62
CA ALA A 39 -9.07 -17.24 -3.11
C ALA A 39 -8.01 -17.18 -2.00
N MET A 40 -7.75 -18.33 -1.35
CA MET A 40 -6.99 -18.33 -0.10
C MET A 40 -5.65 -17.70 -0.42
N LEU A 41 -5.37 -16.51 0.13
CA LEU A 41 -4.10 -15.81 -0.06
C LEU A 41 -3.02 -16.73 0.51
N SER A 42 -2.52 -17.60 -0.34
CA SER A 42 -1.41 -18.47 -0.02
C SER A 42 -0.15 -17.67 -0.21
N ASP A 43 0.87 -17.97 0.60
CA ASP A 43 2.21 -17.41 0.49
C ASP A 43 2.88 -17.67 -0.88
N ASN A 44 2.26 -18.53 -1.71
CA ASN A 44 2.68 -18.83 -3.08
C ASN A 44 1.94 -18.01 -4.14
N THR A 45 0.96 -17.19 -3.76
CA THR A 45 0.17 -16.39 -4.70
C THR A 45 1.00 -15.23 -5.19
N VAL A 46 1.22 -15.15 -6.50
CA VAL A 46 1.96 -14.04 -7.12
C VAL A 46 1.01 -12.86 -7.30
N PHE A 47 1.36 -11.73 -6.71
CA PHE A 47 0.69 -10.45 -6.89
C PHE A 47 1.43 -9.62 -7.92
N ASN A 48 0.68 -8.98 -8.81
CA ASN A 48 1.22 -8.01 -9.76
C ASN A 48 0.76 -6.60 -9.37
N CYS A 49 1.71 -5.70 -9.11
CA CYS A 49 1.49 -4.34 -8.61
C CYS A 49 1.82 -3.27 -9.67
N GLY A 50 1.46 -3.55 -10.92
CA GLY A 50 1.84 -2.74 -12.09
C GLY A 50 3.02 -3.34 -12.84
N GLU A 51 3.75 -2.52 -13.61
CA GLU A 51 4.75 -3.05 -14.56
C GLU A 51 6.05 -3.54 -13.91
N LYS A 52 6.43 -3.01 -12.75
CA LYS A 52 7.78 -3.20 -12.17
C LYS A 52 7.82 -4.01 -10.89
N ILE A 53 6.68 -4.20 -10.22
CA ILE A 53 6.60 -4.83 -8.91
C ILE A 53 5.70 -6.04 -9.03
N SER A 54 6.27 -7.21 -8.80
CA SER A 54 5.53 -8.46 -8.75
C SER A 54 6.22 -9.44 -7.82
N GLY A 55 5.45 -10.25 -7.11
CA GLY A 55 5.98 -11.28 -6.24
C GLY A 55 4.92 -11.82 -5.30
N THR A 56 5.30 -12.81 -4.50
CA THR A 56 4.45 -13.32 -3.42
C THR A 56 4.48 -12.40 -2.20
N LEU A 57 3.55 -12.59 -1.26
CA LEU A 57 3.53 -11.81 -0.02
C LEU A 57 4.88 -11.83 0.73
N PRO A 58 5.53 -13.00 0.93
CA PRO A 58 6.86 -13.03 1.56
C PRO A 58 7.94 -12.29 0.75
N GLN A 59 7.89 -12.34 -0.58
CA GLN A 59 8.86 -11.62 -1.43
C GLN A 59 8.67 -10.11 -1.32
N LEU A 60 7.43 -9.63 -1.36
CA LEU A 60 7.10 -8.21 -1.19
C LEU A 60 7.54 -7.72 0.20
N ALA A 61 7.28 -8.51 1.25
CA ALA A 61 7.74 -8.19 2.61
C ALA A 61 9.28 -8.14 2.71
N ALA A 62 9.99 -9.08 2.08
CA ALA A 62 11.45 -9.09 2.03
C ALA A 62 12.04 -7.87 1.29
N GLN A 63 11.31 -7.32 0.31
CA GLN A 63 11.65 -6.07 -0.37
C GLN A 63 11.32 -4.80 0.45
N GLY A 64 10.73 -4.97 1.64
CA GLY A 64 10.36 -3.89 2.55
C GLY A 64 8.99 -3.28 2.26
N TRP A 65 8.15 -3.93 1.46
CA TRP A 65 6.77 -3.49 1.24
C TRP A 65 5.88 -3.91 2.40
N ILE A 66 4.97 -3.01 2.79
CA ILE A 66 3.98 -3.26 3.83
C ILE A 66 2.60 -3.32 3.18
N ILE A 67 1.88 -4.41 3.41
CA ILE A 67 0.47 -4.53 3.01
C ILE A 67 -0.36 -3.67 3.95
N VAL A 68 -1.01 -2.65 3.42
CA VAL A 68 -1.88 -1.75 4.21
C VAL A 68 -3.35 -2.06 4.06
N GLN A 69 -3.72 -2.72 2.98
CA GLN A 69 -5.11 -3.11 2.74
C GLN A 69 -5.16 -4.38 1.90
N GLN A 70 -6.14 -5.22 2.22
CA GLN A 70 -6.51 -6.40 1.45
C GLN A 70 -8.02 -6.38 1.25
N THR A 71 -8.47 -6.55 0.02
CA THR A 71 -9.89 -6.63 -0.35
C THR A 71 -10.07 -7.64 -1.47
N ASP A 72 -11.10 -8.46 -1.39
CA ASP A 72 -11.50 -9.29 -2.53
C ASP A 72 -12.37 -8.48 -3.49
N GLN A 73 -12.11 -8.64 -4.78
CA GLN A 73 -12.79 -7.95 -5.86
C GLN A 73 -13.35 -8.97 -6.85
N VAL A 74 -14.51 -8.66 -7.42
CA VAL A 74 -15.10 -9.47 -8.48
C VAL A 74 -14.53 -9.02 -9.82
N ALA A 75 -14.13 -9.95 -10.68
CA ALA A 75 -13.62 -9.61 -12.00
C ALA A 75 -14.76 -9.04 -12.86
N ILE A 76 -14.59 -7.82 -13.37
CA ILE A 76 -15.61 -7.13 -14.18
C ILE A 76 -15.89 -7.91 -15.47
N THR A 77 -14.85 -8.55 -16.05
CA THR A 77 -14.96 -9.35 -17.27
C THR A 77 -15.67 -10.69 -17.06
N ASP A 78 -15.67 -11.21 -15.83
CA ASP A 78 -16.27 -12.50 -15.49
C ASP A 78 -16.73 -12.48 -14.02
N PRO A 79 -18.02 -12.21 -13.75
CA PRO A 79 -18.54 -12.10 -12.40
C PRO A 79 -18.53 -13.42 -11.62
N SER A 80 -18.24 -14.54 -12.29
CA SER A 80 -18.02 -15.84 -11.63
C SER A 80 -16.60 -16.00 -11.07
N ARG A 81 -15.75 -14.96 -11.23
CA ARG A 81 -14.37 -14.95 -10.75
C ARG A 81 -14.11 -13.82 -9.77
N VAL A 82 -13.30 -14.11 -8.76
CA VAL A 82 -12.81 -13.16 -7.76
C VAL A 82 -11.29 -13.11 -7.77
N TYR A 83 -10.72 -11.97 -7.40
CA TYR A 83 -9.29 -11.79 -7.20
C TYR A 83 -9.04 -10.98 -5.93
N ALA A 84 -7.92 -11.24 -5.27
CA ALA A 84 -7.47 -10.44 -4.14
C ALA A 84 -6.79 -9.18 -4.68
N GLN A 85 -7.22 -8.03 -4.18
CA GLN A 85 -6.55 -6.75 -4.36
C GLN A 85 -5.85 -6.36 -3.08
N LEU A 86 -4.55 -6.04 -3.19
CA LEU A 86 -3.75 -5.53 -2.10
C LEU A 86 -3.36 -4.09 -2.38
N ILE A 87 -3.20 -3.31 -1.32
CA ILE A 87 -2.47 -2.04 -1.39
C ILE A 87 -1.21 -2.23 -0.58
N ILE A 88 -0.06 -2.01 -1.21
CA ILE A 88 1.26 -2.03 -0.56
C ILE A 88 1.81 -0.61 -0.48
N ARG A 89 2.59 -0.33 0.56
CA ARG A 89 3.33 0.93 0.69
C ARG A 89 4.77 0.70 1.13
N LYS A 90 5.64 1.67 0.85
CA LYS A 90 7.00 1.77 1.37
C LYS A 90 7.33 3.19 1.78
#